data_AF-A0A151J9M7-F1
#
_entry.id   AF-A0A151J9M7-F1
#
_cell.length_a   1.000
_cell.length_b   1.000
_cell.length_c   1.000
_cell.angle_alpha   90.00
_cell.angle_beta   90.00
_cell.angle_gamma   90.00
#
_symmetry.space_group_name_H-M   'P 1'
#
loop_
_entity.id
_entity.type
_entity.pdbx_description
1 polymer ?
#
loop_
_entity_poly.entity_id
_entity_poly.type
_entity_poly.pdbx_seq_one_letter_code
_entity_poly.pdbx_strand_id
1 'polypeptide(L)'
;MSCDASLYTNGYSEGYVFIVDIAKTQFGHLIKLSVNSLRKALEYAQEGIPLRLKGIYVVNATWIIDKVMALMRPFMKREFFEIIRIYSGDISDLYPLIPPECLPKDYGGELDCVANLHKAYCMKLDQLRNYFREEEALFHNYSPNNVRTASK
;
A
#
# COMPACT_ATOMS: atom_id res chain seq x y z
N MET A 1 -3.88 -8.33 0.38
CA MET A 1 -5.31 -8.28 0.75
C MET A 1 -5.99 -6.98 0.33
N SER A 2 -5.59 -5.79 0.80
CA SER A 2 -6.34 -4.56 0.46
C SER A 2 -6.31 -4.23 -1.03
N CYS A 3 -5.14 -4.34 -1.66
CA CYS A 3 -4.95 -4.14 -3.10
C CYS A 3 -5.73 -5.18 -3.90
N ASP A 4 -5.68 -6.44 -3.49
CA ASP A 4 -6.38 -7.56 -4.16
C ASP A 4 -7.89 -7.41 -4.03
N ALA A 5 -8.40 -7.04 -2.85
CA ALA A 5 -9.81 -6.71 -2.65
C ALA A 5 -10.26 -5.56 -3.56
N SER A 6 -9.44 -4.51 -3.69
CA SER A 6 -9.73 -3.39 -4.59
C SER A 6 -9.78 -3.85 -6.05
N LEU A 7 -8.78 -4.61 -6.49
CA LEU A 7 -8.74 -5.14 -7.85
C LEU A 7 -9.93 -6.07 -8.14
N TYR A 8 -10.28 -6.91 -7.18
CA TYR A 8 -11.40 -7.83 -7.30
C TYR A 8 -12.75 -7.09 -7.39
N THR A 9 -12.98 -6.08 -6.54
CA THR A 9 -14.29 -5.40 -6.49
C THR A 9 -14.43 -4.25 -7.48
N ASN A 10 -13.33 -3.56 -7.82
CA ASN A 10 -13.35 -2.35 -8.63
C ASN A 10 -12.68 -2.53 -10.00
N GLY A 11 -12.00 -3.66 -10.23
CA GLY A 11 -11.24 -3.89 -11.44
C GLY A 11 -9.97 -3.04 -11.51
N TYR A 12 -9.49 -2.83 -12.75
CA TYR A 12 -8.31 -2.01 -13.01
C TYR A 12 -8.64 -0.52 -12.93
N SER A 13 -7.85 0.22 -12.14
CA SER A 13 -7.89 1.68 -12.06
C SER A 13 -6.79 2.30 -12.94
N GLU A 14 -6.98 3.54 -13.36
CA GLU A 14 -5.96 4.33 -14.08
C GLU A 14 -4.68 4.58 -13.25
N GLY A 15 -4.78 4.41 -11.93
CA GLY A 15 -3.66 4.40 -11.01
C GLY A 15 -4.08 4.49 -9.54
N TYR A 16 -3.09 4.42 -8.66
CA TYR A 16 -3.27 4.45 -7.21
C TYR A 16 -2.34 5.47 -6.57
N VAL A 17 -2.87 6.24 -5.63
CA VAL A 17 -2.09 7.08 -4.72
C VAL A 17 -2.23 6.53 -3.32
N PHE A 18 -1.10 6.28 -2.66
CA PHE A 18 -1.07 5.82 -1.27
C PHE A 18 -0.75 6.98 -0.35
N ILE A 19 -1.52 7.15 0.72
CA ILE A 19 -1.18 8.06 1.82
C ILE A 19 -0.70 7.22 2.99
N VAL A 20 0.47 7.55 3.53
CA VAL A 20 1.10 6.85 4.64
C VAL A 20 1.30 7.82 5.80
N ASP A 21 0.47 7.69 6.83
CA ASP A 21 0.59 8.50 8.04
C ASP A 21 1.60 7.87 9.00
N ILE A 22 2.65 8.62 9.32
CA ILE A 22 3.72 8.17 10.22
C ILE A 22 3.80 8.97 11.52
N ALA A 23 2.76 9.74 11.88
CA ALA A 23 2.74 10.59 13.08
C ALA A 23 3.14 9.86 14.37
N LYS A 24 2.76 8.58 14.49
CA LYS A 24 2.99 7.75 15.69
C LYS A 24 4.11 6.73 15.51
N THR A 25 4.91 6.84 14.46
CA THR A 25 6.03 5.92 14.23
C THR A 25 7.18 6.22 15.17
N GLN A 26 7.67 5.20 15.87
CA GLN A 26 8.76 5.29 16.84
C GLN A 26 9.93 4.38 16.44
N PHE A 27 11.12 4.64 17.00
CA PHE A 27 12.31 3.83 16.74
C PHE A 27 12.09 2.34 17.07
N GLY A 28 11.27 2.04 18.09
CA GLY A 28 10.86 0.68 18.44
C GLY A 28 10.13 -0.08 17.32
N HIS A 29 9.49 0.62 16.37
CA HIS A 29 8.91 -0.01 15.19
C HIS A 29 9.98 -0.40 14.16
N LEU A 30 11.04 0.41 14.01
CA LEU A 30 12.11 0.16 13.06
C LEU A 30 12.93 -1.08 13.41
N ILE A 31 13.26 -1.26 14.69
CA ILE A 31 14.04 -2.41 15.16
C ILE A 31 13.30 -3.75 14.98
N LYS A 32 11.97 -3.73 14.80
CA LYS A 32 11.18 -4.93 14.52
C LYS A 32 11.20 -5.31 13.03
N LEU A 33 11.65 -4.42 12.15
CA LEU A 33 11.72 -4.67 10.73
C LEU A 33 13.00 -5.44 10.41
N SER A 34 12.87 -6.68 9.94
CA SER A 34 14.01 -7.39 9.37
C SER A 34 14.38 -6.78 8.02
N VAL A 35 15.67 -6.62 7.75
CA VAL A 35 16.17 -6.11 6.46
C VAL A 35 15.68 -6.96 5.29
N ASN A 36 15.60 -8.27 5.47
CA ASN A 36 15.12 -9.18 4.42
C ASN A 36 13.62 -9.00 4.15
N SER A 37 12.79 -8.81 5.19
CA SER A 37 11.36 -8.50 5.03
C SER A 37 11.18 -7.18 4.30
N LEU A 38 11.96 -6.15 4.66
CA LEU A 38 11.89 -4.84 4.02
C LEU A 38 12.26 -4.91 2.54
N ARG A 39 13.36 -5.60 2.21
CA ARG A 39 13.79 -5.81 0.83
C ARG A 39 12.70 -6.49 0.00
N LYS A 40 12.11 -7.58 0.50
CA LYS A 40 11.02 -8.30 -0.18
C LYS A 40 9.77 -7.43 -0.35
N ALA A 41 9.42 -6.63 0.66
CA ALA A 41 8.28 -5.73 0.59
C ALA A 41 8.47 -4.65 -0.48
N LEU A 42 9.67 -4.06 -0.58
CA LEU A 42 10.02 -3.08 -1.60
C LEU A 42 10.07 -3.69 -3.00
N GLU A 43 10.66 -4.87 -3.13
CA GLU A 43 10.69 -5.62 -4.39
C GLU A 43 9.26 -5.91 -4.87
N TYR A 44 8.38 -6.37 -3.98
CA TYR A 44 6.97 -6.57 -4.30
C TYR A 44 6.27 -5.25 -4.67
N ALA A 45 6.48 -4.17 -3.91
CA ALA A 45 5.82 -2.89 -4.16
C ALA A 45 6.20 -2.26 -5.51
N GLN A 46 7.44 -2.47 -5.99
CA GLN A 46 7.93 -1.86 -7.22
C GLN A 46 7.83 -2.79 -8.45
N GLU A 47 7.92 -4.12 -8.28
CA GLU A 47 7.88 -5.09 -9.40
C GLU A 47 6.74 -6.10 -9.34
N GLY A 48 6.27 -6.45 -8.14
CA GLY A 48 5.38 -7.60 -7.93
C GLY A 48 3.89 -7.24 -7.85
N ILE A 49 3.58 -6.00 -7.49
CA ILE A 49 2.21 -5.57 -7.30
C ILE A 49 1.57 -5.22 -8.65
N PRO A 50 0.39 -5.77 -9.00
CA PRO A 50 -0.27 -5.50 -10.29
C PRO A 50 -1.03 -4.16 -10.25
N LEU A 51 -0.45 -3.13 -9.63
CA LEU A 51 -1.02 -1.79 -9.52
C LEU A 51 -0.13 -0.76 -10.21
N ARG A 52 -0.75 0.19 -10.91
CA ARG A 52 -0.06 1.38 -11.40
C ARG A 52 0.05 2.43 -10.29
N LEU A 53 1.15 2.42 -9.55
CA LEU A 53 1.43 3.42 -8.51
C LEU A 53 1.71 4.79 -9.14
N LYS A 54 0.94 5.80 -8.73
CA LYS A 54 1.05 7.20 -9.17
C LYS A 54 1.72 8.09 -8.13
N GLY A 55 1.65 7.71 -6.86
CA GLY A 55 2.21 8.48 -5.76
C GLY A 55 2.18 7.71 -4.45
N ILE A 56 3.18 7.96 -3.61
CA ILE A 56 3.22 7.52 -2.22
C ILE A 56 3.51 8.76 -1.37
N TYR A 57 2.51 9.24 -0.65
CA TYR A 57 2.57 10.48 0.10
C TYR A 57 2.67 10.17 1.59
N VAL A 58 3.87 10.39 2.15
CA VAL A 58 4.16 10.18 3.56
C VAL A 58 3.82 11.47 4.31
N VAL A 59 2.85 11.42 5.22
CA VAL A 59 2.37 12.58 5.98
C VAL A 59 2.73 12.48 7.46
N ASN A 60 2.68 13.65 8.13
CA ASN A 60 3.08 13.79 9.52
C ASN A 60 4.49 13.26 9.78
N ALA A 61 5.39 13.49 8.81
CA ALA A 61 6.75 13.02 8.90
C ALA A 61 7.50 13.74 10.02
N THR A 62 8.17 12.95 10.85
CA THR A 62 9.06 13.43 11.91
C THR A 62 10.50 13.05 11.58
N TRP A 63 11.47 13.41 12.43
CA TRP A 63 12.90 13.12 12.25
C TRP A 63 13.23 11.63 11.96
N ILE A 64 12.32 10.70 12.30
CA ILE A 64 12.49 9.27 12.05
C ILE A 64 12.48 8.91 10.56
N ILE A 65 11.85 9.73 9.71
CA ILE A 65 11.70 9.44 8.28
C ILE A 65 13.05 9.35 7.58
N ASP A 66 14.04 10.17 7.97
CA ASP A 66 15.38 10.12 7.39
C ASP A 66 16.05 8.77 7.63
N LYS A 67 15.81 8.17 8.79
CA LYS A 67 16.33 6.84 9.14
C LYS A 67 15.61 5.74 8.37
N VAL A 68 14.29 5.83 8.24
CA VAL A 68 13.48 4.92 7.40
C VAL A 68 13.97 4.96 5.95
N MET A 69 14.11 6.15 5.39
CA MET A 69 14.54 6.34 4.00
C MET A 69 15.97 5.84 3.79
N ALA A 70 16.90 6.10 4.72
CA ALA A 70 18.26 5.57 4.65
C ALA A 70 18.29 4.03 4.63
N LEU A 71 17.40 3.38 5.38
CA LEU A 71 17.30 1.91 5.42
C LEU A 71 16.68 1.33 4.14
N MET A 72 15.70 2.02 3.56
CA MET A 72 14.98 1.58 2.36
C MET A 72 15.75 1.86 1.06
N ARG A 73 16.51 2.95 1.01
CA ARG A 73 17.15 3.48 -0.21
C ARG A 73 17.98 2.47 -1.00
N PRO A 74 18.76 1.55 -0.40
CA PRO A 74 19.52 0.55 -1.14
C PRO A 74 18.66 -0.41 -1.99
N PHE A 75 17.37 -0.54 -1.68
CA PHE A 75 16.47 -1.49 -2.33
C PHE A 75 15.44 -0.81 -3.25
N MET A 76 15.39 0.52 -3.27
CA MET A 76 14.44 1.28 -4.08
C MET A 76 15.01 1.57 -5.46
N LYS A 77 14.21 1.28 -6.50
CA LYS A 77 14.48 1.79 -7.86
C LYS A 77 14.27 3.30 -7.90
N ARG A 78 14.92 3.96 -8.87
CA ARG A 78 14.83 5.42 -9.03
C ARG A 78 13.39 5.85 -9.29
N GLU A 79 12.69 5.15 -10.18
CA GLU A 79 11.31 5.43 -10.56
C GLU A 79 10.36 5.30 -9.37
N PHE A 80 10.61 4.32 -8.49
CA PHE A 80 9.84 4.15 -7.25
C PHE A 80 10.15 5.25 -6.23
N PHE A 81 11.41 5.68 -6.12
CA PHE A 81 11.78 6.79 -5.25
C PHE A 81 11.16 8.12 -5.70
N GLU A 82 11.08 8.36 -7.01
CA GLU A 82 10.53 9.60 -7.60
C GLU A 82 9.04 9.82 -7.32
N ILE A 83 8.27 8.74 -7.08
CA ILE A 83 6.84 8.84 -6.74
C ILE A 83 6.60 9.03 -5.24
N ILE A 84 7.63 8.93 -4.39
CA ILE A 84 7.53 9.15 -2.95
C ILE A 84 7.65 10.64 -2.66
N ARG A 85 6.68 11.20 -1.94
CA ARG A 85 6.71 12.58 -1.42
C ARG A 85 6.54 12.56 0.08
N ILE A 86 7.35 13.35 0.78
CA ILE A 86 7.39 13.39 2.25
C ILE A 86 6.95 14.77 2.70
N TYR A 87 5.98 14.82 3.60
CA TYR A 87 5.39 16.03 4.14
C TYR A 87 5.62 16.07 5.66
N SER A 88 6.48 16.99 6.08
CA SER A 88 6.84 17.23 7.48
C SER A 88 6.10 18.47 7.97
N GLY A 89 4.89 18.31 8.52
CA GLY A 89 4.08 19.43 9.01
C GLY A 89 2.62 19.34 8.58
N ASP A 90 2.06 20.48 8.18
CA ASP A 90 0.68 20.56 7.69
C ASP A 90 0.52 19.73 6.40
N ILE A 91 -0.59 19.03 6.32
CA ILE A 91 -0.98 18.19 5.18
C ILE A 91 -1.63 19.02 4.06
N SER A 92 -1.79 20.34 4.23
CA SER A 92 -2.37 21.26 3.24
C SER A 92 -1.74 21.15 1.85
N ASP A 93 -0.45 20.79 1.78
CA ASP A 93 0.27 20.57 0.52
C ASP A 93 -0.26 19.36 -0.28
N LEU A 94 -1.10 18.52 0.32
CA LEU A 94 -1.81 17.44 -0.36
C LEU A 94 -3.09 17.90 -1.06
N TYR A 95 -3.73 18.97 -0.61
CA TYR A 95 -5.04 19.38 -1.13
C TYR A 95 -5.03 19.72 -2.63
N PRO A 96 -3.94 20.31 -3.19
CA PRO A 96 -3.83 20.48 -4.65
C PRO A 96 -3.64 19.18 -5.43
N LEU A 97 -3.24 18.09 -4.76
CA LEU A 97 -2.88 16.81 -5.38
C LEU A 97 -4.01 15.77 -5.29
N ILE A 98 -4.87 15.90 -4.29
CA ILE A 98 -5.96 14.96 -3.99
C ILE A 98 -7.25 15.75 -3.81
N PRO A 99 -8.30 15.48 -4.60
CA PRO A 99 -9.60 16.11 -4.42
C PRO A 99 -10.16 15.88 -3.01
N PRO A 100 -10.79 16.88 -2.36
CA PRO A 100 -11.34 16.75 -1.00
C PRO A 100 -12.30 15.56 -0.82
N GLU A 101 -13.09 15.24 -1.84
CA GLU A 101 -14.01 14.10 -1.89
C GLU A 101 -13.31 12.73 -1.82
N CYS A 102 -12.00 12.68 -2.06
CA CYS A 102 -11.18 11.48 -1.97
C CYS A 102 -10.39 11.38 -0.65
N LEU A 103 -10.53 12.36 0.25
CA LEU A 103 -9.72 12.48 1.46
C LEU A 103 -10.60 12.38 2.73
N PRO A 104 -10.18 11.66 3.79
CA PRO A 104 -10.91 11.62 5.07
C PRO A 104 -10.99 12.99 5.75
N LYS A 105 -12.07 13.23 6.50
CA LYS A 105 -12.24 14.44 7.32
C LYS A 105 -11.12 14.67 8.34
N ASP A 106 -10.49 13.60 8.84
CA ASP A 106 -9.33 13.71 9.74
C ASP A 106 -8.10 14.32 9.05
N TYR A 107 -8.10 14.31 7.71
CA TYR A 107 -7.08 14.92 6.86
C TYR A 107 -7.63 16.13 6.08
N GLY A 108 -8.75 16.72 6.49
CA GLY A 108 -9.30 17.93 5.85
C GLY A 108 -10.13 17.71 4.59
N GLY A 109 -10.53 16.47 4.28
CA GLY A 109 -11.44 16.16 3.16
C GLY A 109 -12.90 15.94 3.56
N GLU A 110 -13.66 15.35 2.64
CA GLU A 110 -15.12 15.15 2.77
C GLU A 110 -15.53 13.70 3.07
N LEU A 111 -14.62 12.73 2.96
CA LEU A 111 -14.91 11.35 3.36
C LEU A 111 -15.08 11.25 4.88
N ASP A 112 -15.72 10.16 5.32
CA ASP A 112 -15.86 9.87 6.74
C ASP A 112 -14.48 9.72 7.44
N CYS A 113 -14.45 9.72 8.78
CA CYS A 113 -13.19 9.56 9.51
C CYS A 113 -12.54 8.21 9.19
N VAL A 114 -11.22 8.19 9.28
CA VAL A 114 -10.36 7.02 9.11
C VAL A 114 -10.86 5.85 9.96
N ALA A 115 -11.33 6.12 11.18
CA ALA A 115 -11.87 5.08 12.06
C ALA A 115 -13.11 4.38 11.47
N ASN A 116 -14.05 5.15 10.91
CA ASN A 116 -15.26 4.60 10.29
C ASN A 116 -14.94 3.92 8.96
N LEU A 117 -14.08 4.54 8.13
CA LEU A 117 -13.60 3.96 6.88
C LEU A 117 -12.89 2.63 7.14
N HIS A 118 -12.02 2.56 8.15
CA HIS A 118 -11.34 1.34 8.55
C HIS A 118 -12.33 0.26 8.96
N LYS A 119 -13.32 0.58 9.80
CA LYS A 119 -14.36 -0.37 10.22
C LYS A 119 -15.15 -0.92 9.04
N ALA A 120 -15.61 -0.04 8.13
CA ALA A 120 -16.32 -0.45 6.93
C ALA A 120 -15.45 -1.33 6.02
N TYR A 121 -14.17 -0.99 5.89
CA TYR A 121 -13.22 -1.75 5.09
C TYR A 121 -12.94 -3.14 5.69
N CYS A 122 -12.80 -3.24 7.01
CA CYS A 122 -12.68 -4.54 7.70
C CYS A 122 -13.89 -5.43 7.45
N MET A 123 -15.10 -4.87 7.48
CA MET A 123 -16.33 -5.62 7.13
C MET A 123 -16.30 -6.09 5.67
N LYS A 124 -15.87 -5.25 4.74
CA LYS A 124 -15.69 -5.61 3.33
C LYS A 124 -14.69 -6.76 3.16
N LEU A 125 -13.54 -6.70 3.83
CA LEU A 125 -12.54 -7.78 3.79
C LEU A 125 -13.09 -9.09 4.36
N ASP A 126 -13.90 -9.02 5.41
CA ASP A 126 -14.52 -10.20 6.00
C ASP A 126 -15.54 -10.86 5.05
N GLN A 127 -16.30 -10.05 4.30
CA GLN A 127 -17.21 -10.54 3.27
C GLN A 127 -16.46 -11.23 2.10
N LEU A 128 -15.23 -10.80 1.81
CA LEU A 128 -14.35 -11.40 0.80
C LEU A 128 -13.56 -12.61 1.30
N ARG A 129 -13.83 -13.10 2.52
CA ARG A 129 -13.10 -14.23 3.11
C ARG A 129 -13.07 -15.47 2.23
N ASN A 130 -14.18 -15.82 1.57
CA ASN A 130 -14.23 -16.99 0.70
C ASN A 130 -13.35 -16.81 -0.54
N TYR A 131 -13.41 -15.62 -1.17
CA TYR A 131 -12.52 -15.27 -2.26
C TYR A 131 -11.04 -15.45 -1.89
N PHE A 132 -10.60 -14.92 -0.74
CA PHE A 132 -9.20 -15.06 -0.31
C PHE A 132 -8.78 -16.51 -0.05
N ARG A 133 -9.69 -17.34 0.49
CA ARG A 133 -9.43 -18.77 0.71
C ARG A 133 -9.28 -19.53 -0.60
N GLU A 134 -10.11 -19.20 -1.59
CA GLU A 134 -10.05 -19.80 -2.92
C GLU A 134 -8.75 -19.39 -3.63
N GLU A 135 -8.38 -18.11 -3.57
CA GLU A 135 -7.13 -17.58 -4.11
C GLU A 135 -5.90 -18.29 -3.50
N GLU A 136 -5.87 -18.44 -2.17
CA GLU A 136 -4.81 -19.15 -1.47
C GLU A 136 -4.75 -20.64 -1.86
N ALA A 137 -5.90 -21.30 -1.99
CA ALA A 137 -5.96 -22.70 -2.43
C ALA A 137 -5.46 -22.89 -3.87
N LEU A 138 -5.78 -21.96 -4.77
CA LEU A 138 -5.27 -21.98 -6.16
C LEU A 138 -3.75 -21.84 -6.17
N PHE A 139 -3.19 -20.94 -5.36
CA PHE A 139 -1.75 -20.77 -5.25
C PHE A 139 -1.05 -22.02 -4.69
N HIS A 140 -1.58 -22.63 -3.64
CA HIS A 140 -1.01 -23.86 -3.06
C HIS A 140 -1.06 -25.05 -4.00
N ASN A 141 -2.12 -25.17 -4.79
CA ASN A 141 -2.29 -26.26 -5.75
C ASN A 141 -1.61 -25.98 -7.10
N TYR A 142 -1.00 -24.81 -7.27
CA TYR A 142 -0.26 -24.46 -8.47
C TYR A 142 1.02 -25.31 -8.59
N SER A 143 1.03 -26.23 -9.56
CA SER A 143 2.24 -26.96 -9.98
C SER A 143 2.65 -26.51 -11.39
N PRO A 144 3.89 -26.00 -11.59
CA PRO A 144 4.37 -25.59 -12.91
C PRO A 144 4.31 -26.71 -13.97
N ASN A 145 4.28 -27.97 -13.54
CA ASN A 145 4.26 -29.13 -14.43
C ASN A 145 2.87 -29.44 -15.02
N ASN A 146 1.78 -28.96 -14.41
CA ASN A 146 0.42 -29.27 -14.86
C ASN A 146 -0.07 -28.38 -16.03
N VAL A 147 0.66 -27.30 -16.35
CA VAL A 147 0.31 -26.37 -17.45
C VAL A 147 0.79 -26.89 -18.81
N ARG A 148 1.81 -27.77 -18.85
CA ARG A 148 2.35 -28.32 -20.11
C ARG A 148 1.49 -29.41 -20.74
N THR A 149 0.56 -30.01 -19.99
CA THR A 149 -0.27 -31.13 -20.46
C THR A 149 -1.62 -30.71 -21.07
N ALA A 150 -1.99 -29.42 -20.98
CA ALA A 150 -3.26 -28.92 -21.53
C ALA A 150 -3.17 -28.38 -22.97
N SER A 151 -2.00 -28.44 -23.61
CA SER A 151 -1.83 -28.20 -25.05
C SER A 151 -1.44 -29.48 -25.76
N LYS A 152 -2.44 -30.36 -26.00
CA LYS A 152 -2.42 -31.37 -27.06
C LYS A 152 -3.81 -31.53 -27.64
#